data_AF-A0A4Z0YP11-F1
#
_entry.id   AF-A0A4Z0YP11-F1
#
_cell.length_a   1.000
_cell.length_b   1.000
_cell.length_c   1.000
_cell.angle_alpha   90.00
_cell.angle_beta   90.00
_cell.angle_gamma   90.00
#
_symmetry.space_group_name_H-M   'P 1'
#
loop_
_entity.id
_entity.type
_entity.pdbx_description
1 polymer ?
#
loop_
_entity_poly.entity_id
_entity_poly.type
_entity_poly.pdbx_seq_one_letter_code
_entity_poly.pdbx_strand_id
1 'polypeptide(L)'
;MVWHGSQFNKDASYIVHLTASEIDEVNAALLSFQAHIFDYSTEIEEKEKLNEGYLGHANRTSPLPFHTDDGHIITLYCVKSADIGGRTLLASSWAIYNELLATRPDIIETLKEDWLWDSFTLSNPSFTRPLLLEVDGKLICNYRIRPFQGTPGYPRNPELGPLPSHHKEALNVVGQIAEKLCLRFEFKTGDIQFVNNLGILHAREEFKRAEGADSRRHLLRLVQRDDEHGWKLPHEMSEAMDKMFAHEPEDEIFPWSPEPLPYVIGQ
;
A
#
# COMPACT_ATOMS: atom_id res chain seq x y z
N MET A 1 -10.99 7.85 13.23
CA MET A 1 -10.38 9.11 13.70
C MET A 1 -10.03 9.92 12.48
N VAL A 2 -10.71 11.05 12.26
CA VAL A 2 -10.49 11.95 11.10
C VAL A 2 -9.31 12.85 11.42
N TRP A 3 -8.37 13.00 10.49
CA TRP A 3 -7.23 13.90 10.68
C TRP A 3 -6.72 14.48 9.37
N HIS A 4 -6.10 15.66 9.44
CA HIS A 4 -5.38 16.33 8.36
C HIS A 4 -3.90 16.43 8.72
N GLY A 5 -3.02 16.33 7.72
CA GLY A 5 -1.56 16.47 7.93
C GLY A 5 -1.17 17.77 8.61
N SER A 6 -1.89 18.86 8.35
CA SER A 6 -1.68 20.17 8.99
C SER A 6 -2.00 20.21 10.49
N GLN A 7 -2.60 19.16 11.06
CA GLN A 7 -2.76 19.04 12.51
C GLN A 7 -1.47 18.58 13.19
N PHE A 8 -0.54 18.00 12.43
CA PHE A 8 0.75 17.49 12.88
C PHE A 8 1.88 18.51 12.65
N ASN A 9 1.60 19.79 12.91
CA ASN A 9 2.51 20.94 12.64
C ASN A 9 3.86 20.92 13.38
N LYS A 10 4.17 19.87 14.16
CA LYS A 10 5.48 19.62 14.76
C LYS A 10 5.90 18.21 14.42
N ASP A 11 7.08 18.06 13.80
CA ASP A 11 7.61 16.79 13.26
C ASP A 11 7.64 15.61 14.26
N ALA A 12 7.49 15.85 15.56
CA ALA A 12 7.61 14.83 16.60
C ALA A 12 6.30 14.41 17.29
N SER A 13 5.16 15.09 17.08
CA SER A 13 3.96 14.81 17.89
C SER A 13 3.28 13.48 17.59
N TYR A 14 3.66 12.83 16.49
CA TYR A 14 3.19 11.53 16.02
C TYR A 14 4.30 10.48 16.00
N ILE A 15 5.51 10.83 16.46
CA ILE A 15 6.64 9.91 16.56
C ILE A 15 6.68 9.38 17.99
N VAL A 16 6.54 8.07 18.14
CA VAL A 16 6.81 7.39 19.40
C VAL A 16 8.27 6.99 19.40
N HIS A 17 9.04 7.60 20.30
CA HIS A 17 10.43 7.19 20.53
C HIS A 17 10.45 6.08 21.58
N LEU A 18 10.80 4.87 21.14
CA LEU A 18 11.01 3.74 22.05
C LEU A 18 12.18 4.05 23.00
N THR A 19 12.00 3.68 24.26
CA THR A 19 13.05 3.67 25.26
C THR A 19 14.08 2.58 24.97
N ALA A 20 15.27 2.69 25.57
CA ALA A 20 16.30 1.65 25.43
C ALA A 20 15.80 0.26 25.85
N SER A 21 14.96 0.19 26.90
CA SER A 21 14.39 -1.08 27.37
C SER A 21 13.40 -1.68 26.37
N GLU A 22 12.55 -0.86 25.74
CA GLU A 22 11.62 -1.33 24.71
C GLU A 22 12.36 -1.78 23.45
N ILE A 23 13.46 -1.10 23.10
CA ILE A 23 14.36 -1.53 22.01
C ILE A 23 15.00 -2.89 22.35
N ASP A 24 15.47 -3.08 23.58
CA ASP A 24 16.06 -4.36 24.03
C ASP A 24 15.02 -5.49 24.01
N GLU A 25 13.77 -5.21 24.37
CA GLU A 25 12.66 -6.16 24.28
C GLU A 25 12.36 -6.55 22.83
N VAL A 26 12.24 -5.57 21.93
CA VAL A 26 12.08 -5.81 20.48
C VAL A 26 13.25 -6.63 19.95
N ASN A 27 14.49 -6.32 20.32
CA ASN A 27 15.67 -7.08 19.91
C ASN A 27 15.65 -8.51 20.47
N ALA A 28 15.24 -8.72 21.71
CA ALA A 28 15.11 -10.05 22.31
C ALA A 28 14.01 -10.89 21.62
N ALA A 29 12.90 -10.25 21.25
CA ALA A 29 11.86 -10.88 20.43
C ALA A 29 12.37 -11.22 19.03
N LEU A 30 13.14 -10.33 18.41
CA LEU A 30 13.78 -10.58 17.11
C LEU A 30 14.82 -11.71 17.14
N LEU A 31 15.53 -11.90 18.27
CA LEU A 31 16.42 -13.06 18.46
C LEU A 31 15.66 -14.39 18.56
N SER A 32 14.38 -14.35 18.95
CA SER A 32 13.48 -15.52 18.97
C SER A 32 12.81 -15.75 17.61
N PHE A 33 12.71 -14.71 16.78
CA PHE A 33 12.41 -14.82 15.35
C PHE A 33 13.62 -15.40 14.60
N GLN A 34 13.72 -16.74 14.59
CA GLN A 34 14.56 -17.40 13.60
C GLN A 34 13.94 -17.15 12.22
N ALA A 35 14.59 -16.31 11.40
CA ALA A 35 14.27 -16.20 9.98
C ALA A 35 14.59 -17.56 9.33
N HIS A 36 13.56 -18.40 9.18
CA HIS A 36 13.65 -19.56 8.30
C HIS A 36 13.48 -19.04 6.87
N ILE A 37 14.54 -19.18 6.09
CA ILE A 37 14.60 -18.80 4.68
C ILE A 37 14.08 -19.99 3.88
N PHE A 38 13.03 -19.81 3.08
CA PHE A 38 12.73 -20.70 1.97
C PHE A 38 12.15 -19.98 0.74
N ASP A 39 12.42 -20.57 -0.41
CA ASP A 39 12.15 -20.10 -1.75
C ASP A 39 10.71 -20.46 -2.18
N TYR A 40 9.91 -19.46 -2.53
CA TYR A 40 8.57 -19.63 -3.13
C TYR A 40 8.69 -19.83 -4.66
N SER A 41 9.43 -20.82 -5.13
CA SER A 41 9.63 -21.02 -6.58
C SER A 41 8.48 -21.75 -7.30
N THR A 42 7.41 -22.18 -6.62
CA THR A 42 6.38 -23.03 -7.26
C THR A 42 5.18 -22.30 -7.89
N GLU A 43 4.98 -20.99 -7.64
CA GLU A 43 3.93 -20.20 -8.32
C GLU A 43 4.46 -18.97 -9.10
N ILE A 44 5.77 -18.72 -9.01
CA ILE A 44 6.43 -17.56 -9.61
C ILE A 44 6.66 -17.77 -11.13
N GLU A 45 6.89 -19.01 -11.57
CA GLU A 45 7.31 -19.32 -12.95
C GLU A 45 6.29 -18.93 -14.04
N GLU A 46 4.99 -18.84 -13.73
CA GLU A 46 3.99 -18.40 -14.71
C GLU A 46 3.79 -16.87 -14.71
N LYS A 47 4.04 -16.20 -13.58
CA LYS A 47 3.82 -14.75 -13.40
C LYS A 47 5.05 -13.90 -13.83
N GLU A 48 6.26 -14.45 -13.71
CA GLU A 48 7.50 -13.79 -14.18
C GLU A 48 7.63 -13.74 -15.70
N LYS A 49 6.96 -14.64 -16.42
CA LYS A 49 7.02 -14.72 -17.90
C LYS A 49 6.51 -13.47 -18.62
N LEU A 50 5.76 -12.59 -17.95
CA LEU A 50 5.16 -11.40 -18.57
C LEU A 50 6.09 -10.18 -18.66
N ASN A 51 7.22 -10.13 -17.92
CA ASN A 51 8.30 -9.16 -18.21
C ASN A 51 9.57 -9.43 -17.37
N GLU A 52 10.53 -10.16 -17.94
CA GLU A 52 11.88 -10.25 -17.37
C GLU A 52 12.44 -8.83 -17.13
N GLY A 53 12.73 -8.49 -15.86
CA GLY A 53 13.40 -7.25 -15.49
C GLY A 53 12.51 -6.04 -15.13
N TYR A 54 11.16 -6.16 -15.12
CA TYR A 54 10.32 -5.09 -14.59
C TYR A 54 10.23 -5.14 -13.05
N LEU A 55 10.82 -4.15 -12.38
CA LEU A 55 10.92 -4.14 -10.91
C LEU A 55 9.64 -3.69 -10.16
N GLY A 56 8.53 -3.37 -10.83
CA GLY A 56 7.35 -2.80 -10.12
C GLY A 56 7.51 -1.32 -9.80
N HIS A 57 6.42 -0.58 -9.65
CA HIS A 57 6.51 0.86 -9.31
C HIS A 57 7.09 1.12 -7.92
N ALA A 58 6.84 0.23 -6.95
CA ALA A 58 7.36 0.36 -5.60
C ALA A 58 8.90 0.32 -5.54
N ASN A 59 9.55 -0.45 -6.42
CA ASN A 59 11.01 -0.58 -6.47
C ASN A 59 11.70 0.41 -7.43
N ARG A 60 10.95 1.35 -8.02
CA ARG A 60 11.49 2.43 -8.86
C ARG A 60 11.71 3.71 -8.06
N THR A 61 12.52 4.61 -8.62
CA THR A 61 12.80 5.95 -8.05
C THR A 61 11.69 6.98 -8.30
N SER A 62 10.84 6.75 -9.30
CA SER A 62 9.68 7.59 -9.62
C SER A 62 8.73 7.72 -8.43
N PRO A 63 7.94 8.81 -8.34
CA PRO A 63 6.90 8.91 -7.31
C PRO A 63 5.92 7.72 -7.40
N LEU A 64 5.45 7.28 -6.24
CA LEU A 64 4.38 6.29 -6.11
C LEU A 64 3.12 7.05 -5.66
N PRO A 65 2.08 7.14 -6.51
CA PRO A 65 0.88 7.91 -6.19
C PRO A 65 0.12 7.31 -5.01
N PHE A 66 -0.84 8.06 -4.45
CA PHE A 66 -1.69 7.56 -3.38
C PHE A 66 -2.39 6.26 -3.78
N HIS A 67 -2.37 5.30 -2.88
CA HIS A 67 -3.06 4.03 -3.01
C HIS A 67 -3.31 3.41 -1.63
N THR A 68 -4.14 2.38 -1.62
CA THR A 68 -4.20 1.37 -0.57
C THR A 68 -3.79 0.02 -1.16
N ASP A 69 -3.16 -0.82 -0.36
CA ASP A 69 -2.70 -2.15 -0.78
C ASP A 69 -3.75 -3.24 -0.51
N ASP A 70 -3.39 -4.51 -0.70
CA ASP A 70 -4.10 -5.63 -0.11
C ASP A 70 -3.54 -5.89 1.29
N GLY A 71 -4.39 -6.38 2.20
CA GLY A 71 -4.12 -6.54 3.62
C GLY A 71 -4.80 -5.51 4.53
N HIS A 72 -4.83 -5.81 5.83
CA HIS A 72 -5.45 -4.95 6.85
C HIS A 72 -4.48 -3.89 7.35
N ILE A 73 -3.27 -4.30 7.73
CA ILE A 73 -2.21 -3.44 8.24
C ILE A 73 -1.01 -3.57 7.30
N ILE A 74 -0.55 -2.44 6.76
CA ILE A 74 0.74 -2.38 6.06
C ILE A 74 1.78 -1.85 7.02
N THR A 75 2.79 -2.69 7.25
CA THR A 75 3.93 -2.35 8.08
C THR A 75 5.15 -2.19 7.22
N LEU A 76 5.87 -1.09 7.41
CA LEU A 76 7.15 -0.84 6.76
C LEU A 76 8.22 -0.65 7.83
N TYR A 77 9.37 -1.30 7.65
CA TYR A 77 10.57 -1.04 8.43
C TYR A 77 11.68 -0.51 7.51
N CYS A 78 12.26 0.63 7.87
CA CYS A 78 13.30 1.25 7.09
C CYS A 78 14.68 0.69 7.44
N VAL A 79 15.12 -0.32 6.71
CA VAL A 79 16.50 -0.85 6.81
C VAL A 79 17.50 0.20 6.33
N LYS A 80 17.16 0.91 5.25
CA LYS A 80 17.97 2.00 4.71
C LYS A 80 17.10 3.03 3.99
N SER A 81 17.19 4.28 4.41
CA SER A 81 16.48 5.38 3.75
C SER A 81 17.06 5.68 2.35
N ALA A 82 16.34 6.46 1.55
CA ALA A 82 16.93 7.07 0.35
C ALA A 82 17.97 8.12 0.74
N ASP A 83 18.92 8.40 -0.15
CA ASP A 83 19.90 9.47 0.08
C ASP A 83 19.25 10.86 -0.05
N ILE A 84 18.35 11.02 -1.03
CA ILE A 84 17.65 12.28 -1.32
C ILE A 84 16.18 12.00 -1.65
N GLY A 85 15.27 12.70 -0.99
CA GLY A 85 13.82 12.62 -1.25
C GLY A 85 13.18 11.35 -0.70
N GLY A 86 12.10 10.90 -1.33
CA GLY A 86 11.41 9.66 -0.94
C GLY A 86 10.63 9.74 0.37
N ARG A 87 10.16 10.95 0.71
CA ARG A 87 9.27 11.15 1.85
C ARG A 87 8.03 10.28 1.72
N THR A 88 7.57 9.77 2.85
CA THR A 88 6.33 9.03 2.97
C THR A 88 5.19 10.02 3.14
N LEU A 89 4.09 9.76 2.45
CA LEU A 89 2.87 10.55 2.51
C LEU A 89 1.73 9.65 2.96
N LEU A 90 0.93 10.11 3.93
CA LEU A 90 -0.26 9.41 4.42
C LEU A 90 -1.46 10.35 4.36
N ALA A 91 -2.60 9.85 3.88
CA ALA A 91 -3.84 10.60 3.85
C ALA A 91 -4.99 9.79 4.46
N SER A 92 -5.70 10.39 5.42
CA SER A 92 -6.89 9.80 6.02
C SER A 92 -8.02 9.71 4.98
N SER A 93 -8.51 8.50 4.68
CA SER A 93 -9.65 8.33 3.77
C SER A 93 -10.92 9.00 4.32
N TRP A 94 -11.06 9.08 5.64
CA TRP A 94 -12.18 9.75 6.29
C TRP A 94 -12.11 11.28 6.15
N ALA A 95 -10.91 11.85 6.18
CA ALA A 95 -10.76 13.28 5.90
C ALA A 95 -11.05 13.61 4.43
N ILE A 96 -10.58 12.75 3.52
CA ILE A 96 -10.91 12.84 2.09
C ILE A 96 -12.43 12.78 1.91
N TYR A 97 -13.10 11.82 2.56
CA TYR A 97 -14.55 11.69 2.53
C TYR A 97 -15.27 12.94 3.01
N ASN A 98 -14.82 13.54 4.12
CA ASN A 98 -15.42 14.77 4.63
C ASN A 98 -15.24 15.96 3.68
N GLU A 99 -14.08 16.11 3.06
CA GLU A 99 -13.85 17.16 2.04
C GLU A 99 -14.75 16.91 0.82
N LEU A 100 -14.86 15.67 0.35
CA LEU A 100 -15.76 15.30 -0.74
C LEU A 100 -17.21 15.58 -0.38
N LEU A 101 -17.66 15.23 0.83
CA LEU A 101 -19.02 15.46 1.30
C LEU A 101 -19.36 16.96 1.28
N ALA A 102 -18.39 17.80 1.63
CA ALA A 102 -18.56 19.26 1.64
C ALA A 102 -18.49 19.90 0.25
N THR A 103 -17.73 19.34 -0.70
CA THR A 103 -17.37 20.03 -1.95
C THR A 103 -17.79 19.32 -3.24
N ARG A 104 -17.82 17.99 -3.24
CA ARG A 104 -18.06 17.11 -4.40
C ARG A 104 -18.77 15.80 -3.96
N PRO A 105 -19.99 15.86 -3.40
CA PRO A 105 -20.71 14.67 -2.95
C PRO A 105 -21.06 13.72 -4.11
N ASP A 106 -21.11 14.23 -5.34
CA ASP A 106 -21.27 13.43 -6.56
C ASP A 106 -20.14 12.40 -6.73
N ILE A 107 -18.91 12.75 -6.34
CA ILE A 107 -17.76 11.84 -6.40
C ILE A 107 -17.88 10.72 -5.37
N ILE A 108 -18.50 10.96 -4.21
CA ILE A 108 -18.77 9.89 -3.23
C ILE A 108 -19.67 8.82 -3.85
N GLU A 109 -20.72 9.24 -4.56
CA GLU A 109 -21.63 8.31 -5.22
C GLU A 109 -20.89 7.54 -6.33
N THR A 110 -20.03 8.20 -7.10
CA THR A 110 -19.16 7.53 -8.08
C THR A 110 -18.21 6.51 -7.45
N LEU A 111 -17.64 6.79 -6.28
CA LEU A 111 -16.74 5.85 -5.58
C LEU A 111 -17.47 4.60 -5.05
N LYS A 112 -18.80 4.68 -4.86
CA LYS A 112 -19.66 3.57 -4.42
C LYS A 112 -20.21 2.72 -5.58
N GLU A 113 -20.08 3.19 -6.82
CA GLU A 113 -20.48 2.41 -8.00
C GLU A 113 -19.67 1.11 -8.12
N ASP A 114 -20.10 0.20 -9.00
CA ASP A 114 -19.28 -0.94 -9.41
C ASP A 114 -18.20 -0.50 -10.39
N TRP A 115 -16.93 -0.63 -10.00
CA TRP A 115 -15.79 -0.35 -10.88
C TRP A 115 -15.28 -1.64 -11.52
N LEU A 116 -14.95 -1.61 -12.81
CA LEU A 116 -14.37 -2.76 -13.51
C LEU A 116 -12.85 -2.82 -13.31
N TRP A 117 -12.41 -3.65 -12.37
CA TRP A 117 -11.01 -3.87 -12.02
C TRP A 117 -10.36 -4.84 -12.99
N ASP A 118 -9.17 -4.51 -13.46
CA ASP A 118 -8.29 -5.47 -14.10
C ASP A 118 -7.60 -6.33 -13.03
N SER A 119 -7.72 -7.65 -13.14
CA SER A 119 -7.05 -8.59 -12.23
C SER A 119 -5.60 -8.86 -12.62
N PHE A 120 -5.20 -8.48 -13.84
CA PHE A 120 -3.93 -8.85 -14.48
C PHE A 120 -3.73 -10.37 -14.58
N THR A 121 -4.80 -11.17 -14.54
CA THR A 121 -4.76 -12.63 -14.72
C THR A 121 -5.45 -13.05 -16.01
N LEU A 122 -4.90 -14.07 -16.70
CA LEU A 122 -5.47 -14.53 -17.96
C LEU A 122 -6.78 -15.32 -17.78
N SER A 123 -6.90 -16.07 -16.69
CA SER A 123 -8.05 -16.97 -16.44
C SER A 123 -9.29 -16.25 -15.94
N ASN A 124 -9.14 -15.14 -15.20
CA ASN A 124 -10.25 -14.32 -14.73
C ASN A 124 -9.89 -12.83 -14.88
N PRO A 125 -10.00 -12.25 -16.08
CA PRO A 125 -9.35 -10.99 -16.44
C PRO A 125 -9.88 -9.75 -15.71
N SER A 126 -11.04 -9.84 -15.06
CA SER A 126 -11.61 -8.71 -14.34
C SER A 126 -12.61 -9.13 -13.28
N PHE A 127 -12.89 -8.18 -12.38
CA PHE A 127 -13.97 -8.28 -11.41
C PHE A 127 -14.55 -6.88 -11.16
N THR A 128 -15.73 -6.81 -10.55
CA THR A 128 -16.35 -5.54 -10.18
C THR A 128 -16.35 -5.34 -8.67
N ARG A 129 -15.98 -4.14 -8.23
CA ARG A 129 -16.01 -3.76 -6.81
C ARG A 129 -15.99 -2.23 -6.64
N PRO A 130 -16.72 -1.66 -5.68
CA PRO A 130 -16.59 -0.25 -5.33
C PRO A 130 -15.21 0.15 -4.79
N LEU A 131 -14.86 1.43 -4.89
CA LEU A 131 -13.65 1.98 -4.26
C LEU A 131 -13.91 2.43 -2.81
N LEU A 132 -15.17 2.66 -2.46
CA LEU A 132 -15.59 3.16 -1.16
C LEU A 132 -16.75 2.32 -0.62
N LEU A 133 -16.50 1.66 0.51
CA LEU A 133 -17.46 0.79 1.20
C LEU A 133 -17.58 1.20 2.66
N GLU A 134 -18.64 0.75 3.32
CA GLU A 134 -18.85 0.98 4.74
C GLU A 134 -19.33 -0.30 5.41
N VAL A 135 -18.68 -0.67 6.52
CA VAL A 135 -19.03 -1.83 7.34
C VAL A 135 -18.92 -1.43 8.81
N ASP A 136 -19.95 -1.68 9.61
CA ASP A 136 -19.98 -1.38 11.05
C ASP A 136 -19.60 0.09 11.39
N GLY A 137 -20.06 1.04 10.57
CA GLY A 137 -19.74 2.46 10.71
C GLY A 137 -18.29 2.82 10.36
N LYS A 138 -17.54 1.89 9.73
CA LYS A 138 -16.17 2.10 9.28
C LYS A 138 -16.13 2.31 7.78
N LEU A 139 -15.73 3.50 7.37
CA LEU A 139 -15.46 3.79 5.97
C LEU A 139 -14.17 3.09 5.53
N ILE A 140 -14.30 2.19 4.57
CA ILE A 140 -13.22 1.42 3.95
C ILE A 140 -13.00 1.97 2.55
N CYS A 141 -11.78 2.39 2.25
CA CYS A 141 -11.44 2.95 0.94
C CYS A 141 -10.38 2.08 0.29
N ASN A 142 -10.73 1.38 -0.79
CA ASN A 142 -9.82 0.61 -1.60
C ASN A 142 -9.41 1.38 -2.85
N TYR A 143 -8.64 2.45 -2.64
CA TYR A 143 -8.24 3.36 -3.71
C TYR A 143 -6.98 2.85 -4.42
N ARG A 144 -7.09 2.50 -5.70
CA ARG A 144 -5.94 2.16 -6.57
C ARG A 144 -6.10 2.79 -7.94
N ILE A 145 -4.98 3.15 -8.55
CA ILE A 145 -4.96 3.70 -9.92
C ILE A 145 -4.59 2.62 -10.94
N ARG A 146 -3.67 1.72 -10.57
CA ARG A 146 -3.08 0.73 -11.47
C ARG A 146 -4.11 -0.17 -12.18
N PRO A 147 -5.12 -0.78 -11.52
CA PRO A 147 -6.10 -1.63 -12.20
C PRO A 147 -6.95 -0.93 -13.26
N PHE A 148 -6.95 0.41 -13.27
CA PHE A 148 -7.74 1.23 -14.20
C PHE A 148 -6.91 1.90 -15.29
N GLN A 149 -5.60 1.99 -15.10
CA GLN A 149 -4.70 2.69 -16.05
C GLN A 149 -3.52 1.83 -16.53
N GLY A 150 -3.24 0.71 -15.87
CA GLY A 150 -2.05 -0.10 -16.10
C GLY A 150 -0.77 0.65 -15.74
N THR A 151 0.35 0.09 -16.19
CA THR A 151 1.70 0.64 -16.07
C THR A 151 2.46 0.34 -17.36
N PRO A 152 3.57 1.03 -17.68
CA PRO A 152 4.32 0.73 -18.91
C PRO A 152 4.78 -0.73 -19.04
N GLY A 153 5.08 -1.40 -17.92
CA GLY A 153 5.49 -2.82 -17.93
C GLY A 153 4.32 -3.81 -17.86
N TYR A 154 3.15 -3.36 -17.40
CA TYR A 154 1.92 -4.14 -17.24
C TYR A 154 0.73 -3.26 -17.65
N PRO A 155 0.46 -3.12 -18.95
CA PRO A 155 -0.66 -2.32 -19.43
C PRO A 155 -1.98 -2.96 -18.99
N ARG A 156 -3.03 -2.14 -18.86
CA ARG A 156 -4.38 -2.63 -18.59
C ARG A 156 -4.87 -3.45 -19.79
N ASN A 157 -5.61 -4.52 -19.53
CA ASN A 157 -6.23 -5.34 -20.55
C ASN A 157 -7.12 -4.46 -21.45
N PRO A 158 -6.81 -4.37 -22.76
CA PRO A 158 -7.57 -3.53 -23.69
C PRO A 158 -9.01 -3.99 -23.89
N GLU A 159 -9.33 -5.26 -23.62
CA GLU A 159 -10.69 -5.81 -23.74
C GLU A 159 -11.67 -5.23 -22.70
N LEU A 160 -11.15 -4.67 -21.60
CA LEU A 160 -11.97 -4.02 -20.56
C LEU A 160 -12.45 -2.62 -20.97
N GLY A 161 -12.11 -2.17 -22.18
CA GLY A 161 -12.47 -0.86 -22.70
C GLY A 161 -11.82 0.31 -21.96
N PRO A 162 -12.10 1.56 -22.36
CA PRO A 162 -11.58 2.72 -21.65
C PRO A 162 -12.27 2.88 -20.29
N LEU A 163 -11.54 3.43 -19.31
CA LEU A 163 -12.16 3.86 -18.05
C LEU A 163 -13.16 4.99 -18.33
N PRO A 164 -14.41 4.91 -17.80
CA PRO A 164 -15.38 5.99 -17.93
C PRO A 164 -14.84 7.34 -17.44
N SER A 165 -15.29 8.45 -18.04
CA SER A 165 -14.75 9.77 -17.74
C SER A 165 -15.01 10.20 -16.30
N HIS A 166 -16.17 9.87 -15.74
CA HIS A 166 -16.51 10.19 -14.35
C HIS A 166 -15.68 9.36 -13.35
N HIS A 167 -15.39 8.10 -13.66
CA HIS A 167 -14.44 7.26 -12.92
C HIS A 167 -13.03 7.87 -12.94
N LYS A 168 -12.55 8.32 -14.11
CA LYS A 168 -11.26 8.99 -14.22
C LYS A 168 -11.21 10.30 -13.41
N GLU A 169 -12.29 11.08 -13.44
CA GLU A 169 -12.41 12.30 -12.64
C GLU A 169 -12.37 12.00 -11.15
N ALA A 170 -13.13 11.00 -10.68
CA ALA A 170 -13.15 10.57 -9.28
C ALA A 170 -11.75 10.17 -8.79
N LEU A 171 -11.00 9.40 -9.58
CA LEU A 171 -9.61 9.07 -9.25
C LEU A 171 -8.75 10.33 -9.08
N ASN A 172 -8.86 11.28 -10.02
CA ASN A 172 -8.08 12.51 -9.98
C ASN A 172 -8.44 13.42 -8.78
N VAL A 173 -9.73 13.62 -8.52
CA VAL A 173 -10.21 14.47 -7.41
C VAL A 173 -9.78 13.89 -6.07
N VAL A 174 -9.92 12.58 -5.86
CA VAL A 174 -9.46 11.91 -4.63
C VAL A 174 -7.95 12.10 -4.45
N GLY A 175 -7.16 11.91 -5.51
CA GLY A 175 -5.70 12.10 -5.44
C GLY A 175 -5.31 13.54 -5.09
N GLN A 176 -6.01 14.54 -5.65
CA GLN A 176 -5.79 15.96 -5.34
C GLN A 176 -6.13 16.30 -3.89
N ILE A 177 -7.23 15.77 -3.35
CA ILE A 177 -7.62 15.98 -1.97
C ILE A 177 -6.64 15.26 -1.02
N ALA A 178 -6.24 14.03 -1.35
CA ALA A 178 -5.24 13.28 -0.59
C ALA A 178 -3.94 14.07 -0.48
N GLU A 179 -3.44 14.61 -1.59
CA GLU A 179 -2.23 15.45 -1.63
C GLU A 179 -2.35 16.69 -0.74
N LYS A 180 -3.50 17.39 -0.78
CA LYS A 180 -3.79 18.57 0.05
C LYS A 180 -3.83 18.25 1.55
N LEU A 181 -4.36 17.08 1.92
CA LEU A 181 -4.63 16.71 3.31
C LEU A 181 -3.56 15.81 3.93
N CYS A 182 -2.57 15.36 3.17
CA CYS A 182 -1.62 14.36 3.64
C CYS A 182 -0.68 14.85 4.75
N LEU A 183 -0.35 13.94 5.66
CA LEU A 183 0.85 14.02 6.48
C LEU A 183 2.04 13.60 5.63
N ARG A 184 3.10 14.40 5.64
CA ARG A 184 4.33 14.17 4.88
C ARG A 184 5.52 14.20 5.82
N PHE A 185 6.33 13.15 5.79
CA PHE A 185 7.47 13.02 6.69
C PHE A 185 8.62 12.24 6.06
N GLU A 186 9.82 12.43 6.60
CA GLU A 186 10.98 11.61 6.28
C GLU A 186 10.89 10.28 7.02
N PHE A 187 11.08 9.18 6.28
CA PHE A 187 11.13 7.84 6.85
C PHE A 187 12.59 7.40 6.91
N LYS A 188 13.17 7.48 8.12
CA LYS A 188 14.61 7.36 8.37
C LYS A 188 14.98 5.91 8.66
N THR A 189 16.24 5.57 8.42
CA THR A 189 16.79 4.27 8.81
C THR A 189 16.53 3.98 10.28
N GLY A 190 15.92 2.82 10.56
CA GLY A 190 15.48 2.40 11.88
C GLY A 190 14.00 2.68 12.18
N ASP A 191 13.33 3.55 11.42
CA ASP A 191 11.92 3.83 11.63
C ASP A 191 11.05 2.63 11.24
N ILE A 192 10.00 2.38 12.04
CA ILE A 192 8.93 1.42 11.75
C ILE A 192 7.62 2.20 11.65
N GLN A 193 6.82 1.85 10.65
CA GLN A 193 5.52 2.43 10.39
C GLN A 193 4.47 1.32 10.34
N PHE A 194 3.34 1.53 11.03
CA PHE A 194 2.14 0.70 10.93
C PHE A 194 0.99 1.56 10.40
N VAL A 195 0.34 1.10 9.33
CA VAL A 195 -0.77 1.81 8.70
C VAL A 195 -1.98 0.88 8.62
N ASN A 196 -3.11 1.32 9.18
CA ASN A 196 -4.41 0.70 8.86
C ASN A 196 -4.75 1.01 7.40
N ASN A 197 -4.51 0.04 6.54
CA ASN A 197 -4.60 0.15 5.09
C ASN A 197 -6.02 0.38 4.58
N LEU A 198 -7.03 0.00 5.37
CA LEU A 198 -8.45 0.16 5.02
C LEU A 198 -8.91 1.62 5.13
N GLY A 199 -8.22 2.42 5.96
CA GLY A 199 -8.60 3.79 6.29
C GLY A 199 -7.56 4.86 5.91
N ILE A 200 -6.40 4.46 5.39
CA ILE A 200 -5.28 5.38 5.15
C ILE A 200 -4.67 5.07 3.78
N LEU A 201 -4.77 6.06 2.88
CA LEU A 201 -4.05 6.05 1.62
C LEU A 201 -2.59 6.42 1.88
N HIS A 202 -1.68 5.79 1.18
CA HIS A 202 -0.25 6.04 1.31
C HIS A 202 0.40 6.27 -0.06
N ALA A 203 1.43 7.10 -0.07
CA ALA A 203 2.20 7.49 -1.25
C ALA A 203 3.67 7.69 -0.89
N ARG A 204 4.50 7.82 -1.92
CA ARG A 204 5.91 8.13 -1.77
C ARG A 204 6.33 9.13 -2.83
N GLU A 205 7.09 10.14 -2.41
CA GLU A 205 7.75 11.05 -3.34
C GLU A 205 8.81 10.36 -4.21
N GLU A 206 9.23 11.05 -5.26
CA GLU A 206 10.43 10.69 -6.02
C GLU A 206 11.65 10.68 -5.08
N PHE A 207 12.59 9.79 -5.33
CA PHE A 207 13.86 9.76 -4.62
C PHE A 207 15.03 9.46 -5.56
N LYS A 208 16.23 9.83 -5.14
CA LYS A 208 17.46 9.66 -5.94
C LYS A 208 18.56 9.04 -5.10
N ARG A 209 19.48 8.38 -5.79
CA ARG A 209 20.76 7.96 -5.22
C ARG A 209 21.75 9.11 -5.29
N ALA A 210 22.60 9.25 -4.28
CA ALA A 210 23.73 10.17 -4.33
C ALA A 210 24.77 9.68 -5.35
N GLU A 211 25.46 10.61 -6.02
CA GLU A 211 26.53 10.26 -6.96
C GLU A 211 27.65 9.47 -6.26
N GLY A 212 28.08 8.36 -6.87
CA GLY A 212 29.14 7.50 -6.33
C GLY A 212 28.75 6.67 -5.11
N ALA A 213 27.50 6.75 -4.64
CA ALA A 213 27.02 5.93 -3.54
C ALA A 213 26.53 4.57 -4.05
N ASP A 214 26.96 3.50 -3.38
CA ASP A 214 26.42 2.14 -3.58
C ASP A 214 25.19 1.88 -2.69
N SER A 215 24.66 2.91 -2.04
CA SER A 215 23.48 2.83 -1.19
C SER A 215 22.20 2.71 -2.00
N ARG A 216 21.34 1.77 -1.58
CA ARG A 216 19.96 1.65 -2.07
C ARG A 216 19.01 1.86 -0.90
N ARG A 217 17.90 2.56 -1.16
CA ARG A 217 16.76 2.57 -0.26
C ARG A 217 16.25 1.14 -0.12
N HIS A 218 16.11 0.66 1.11
CA HIS A 218 15.69 -0.70 1.42
C HIS A 218 14.66 -0.65 2.55
N LEU A 219 13.45 -1.12 2.26
CA LEU A 219 12.41 -1.33 3.25
C LEU A 219 12.04 -2.81 3.35
N LEU A 220 11.74 -3.26 4.56
CA LEU A 220 10.96 -4.48 4.77
C LEU A 220 9.47 -4.12 4.79
N ARG A 221 8.64 -4.94 4.16
CA ARG A 221 7.18 -4.81 4.21
C ARG A 221 6.60 -6.06 4.83
N LEU A 222 5.70 -5.86 5.80
CA LEU A 222 4.88 -6.91 6.39
C LEU A 222 3.42 -6.54 6.14
N VAL A 223 2.60 -7.55 5.89
CA VAL A 223 1.14 -7.42 5.82
C VAL A 223 0.58 -8.16 7.02
N GLN A 224 -0.19 -7.48 7.85
CA GLN A 224 -0.66 -8.01 9.13
C GLN A 224 -2.18 -7.88 9.24
N ARG A 225 -2.78 -8.73 10.08
CA ARG A 225 -4.17 -8.66 10.53
C ARG A 225 -4.19 -8.74 12.05
N ASP A 226 -5.11 -8.01 12.66
CA ASP A 226 -5.42 -8.13 14.09
C ASP A 226 -6.74 -8.89 14.20
N ASP A 227 -6.70 -10.10 14.74
CA ASP A 227 -7.89 -10.97 14.83
C ASP A 227 -8.87 -10.50 15.91
N GLU A 228 -8.44 -9.67 16.86
CA GLU A 228 -9.27 -9.17 17.96
C GLU A 228 -9.88 -7.80 17.63
N HIS A 229 -9.10 -6.90 17.03
CA HIS A 229 -9.47 -5.50 16.79
C HIS A 229 -9.55 -5.11 15.30
N GLY A 230 -9.32 -6.07 14.41
CA GLY A 230 -9.43 -5.88 12.96
C GLY A 230 -10.80 -5.37 12.54
N TRP A 231 -10.82 -4.49 11.54
CA TRP A 231 -12.09 -4.06 10.96
C TRP A 231 -12.66 -5.21 10.14
N LYS A 232 -13.97 -5.44 10.24
CA LYS A 232 -14.64 -6.37 9.34
C LYS A 232 -14.55 -5.85 7.91
N LEU A 233 -14.23 -6.75 7.01
CA LEU A 233 -14.19 -6.45 5.59
C LEU A 233 -15.57 -6.61 4.96
N PRO A 234 -15.87 -5.85 3.89
CA PRO A 234 -17.03 -6.10 3.06
C PRO A 234 -16.86 -7.44 2.32
N HIS A 235 -17.97 -8.08 1.98
CA HIS A 235 -18.00 -9.41 1.36
C HIS A 235 -17.17 -9.48 0.08
N GLU A 236 -17.14 -8.39 -0.69
CA GLU A 236 -16.39 -8.22 -1.94
C GLU A 236 -14.86 -8.21 -1.76
N MET A 237 -14.38 -8.11 -0.52
CA MET A 237 -12.96 -8.10 -0.18
C MET A 237 -12.56 -9.28 0.70
N SER A 238 -13.49 -9.87 1.47
CA SER A 238 -13.18 -10.84 2.52
C SER A 238 -12.46 -12.08 1.97
N GLU A 239 -12.97 -12.72 0.92
CA GLU A 239 -12.38 -13.98 0.43
C GLU A 239 -10.91 -13.79 -0.03
N ALA A 240 -10.64 -12.73 -0.79
CA ALA A 240 -9.29 -12.45 -1.28
C ALA A 240 -8.33 -12.13 -0.13
N MET A 241 -8.81 -11.38 0.87
CA MET A 241 -8.02 -10.99 2.04
C MET A 241 -7.78 -12.15 3.00
N ASP A 242 -8.78 -13.00 3.23
CA ASP A 242 -8.67 -14.15 4.13
C ASP A 242 -7.67 -15.18 3.58
N LYS A 243 -7.64 -15.36 2.25
CA LYS A 243 -6.63 -16.22 1.60
C LYS A 243 -5.19 -15.78 1.87
N MET A 244 -4.94 -14.48 2.08
CA MET A 244 -3.60 -13.98 2.42
C MET A 244 -3.11 -14.42 3.79
N PHE A 245 -4.02 -14.85 4.67
CA PHE A 245 -3.73 -15.28 6.04
C PHE A 245 -4.16 -16.74 6.29
N ALA A 246 -4.47 -17.48 5.22
CA ALA A 246 -4.91 -18.87 5.28
C ALA A 246 -3.74 -19.84 5.13
N HIS A 247 -2.76 -19.71 6.02
CA HIS A 247 -1.55 -20.53 6.09
C HIS A 247 -1.15 -20.72 7.56
N GLU A 248 -0.36 -21.76 7.84
CA GLU A 248 0.13 -21.97 9.20
C GLU A 248 1.28 -21.00 9.50
N PRO A 249 1.47 -20.55 10.76
CA PRO A 249 2.54 -19.62 11.11
C PRO A 249 3.94 -20.11 10.71
N GLU A 250 4.15 -21.43 10.65
CA GLU A 250 5.42 -22.03 10.21
C GLU A 250 5.70 -21.83 8.70
N ASP A 251 4.66 -21.55 7.91
CA ASP A 251 4.77 -21.27 6.48
C ASP A 251 5.15 -19.80 6.20
N GLU A 252 5.09 -18.91 7.20
CA GLU A 252 5.47 -17.50 7.05
C GLU A 252 6.99 -17.34 6.91
N ILE A 253 7.43 -17.06 5.69
CA ILE A 253 8.85 -16.85 5.37
C ILE A 253 9.13 -15.38 5.08
N PHE A 254 10.24 -14.88 5.62
CA PHE A 254 10.77 -13.57 5.28
C PHE A 254 11.96 -13.68 4.31
N PRO A 255 11.74 -13.58 2.98
CA PRO A 255 12.83 -13.68 2.01
C PRO A 255 13.75 -12.47 2.13
N TRP A 256 14.96 -12.67 2.67
CA TRP A 256 16.00 -11.65 2.66
C TRP A 256 16.70 -11.62 1.30
N SER A 257 16.59 -10.50 0.58
CA SER A 257 17.29 -10.28 -0.68
C SER A 257 18.04 -8.94 -0.65
N PRO A 258 19.33 -8.92 -1.03
CA PRO A 258 20.06 -7.66 -1.23
C PRO A 258 19.63 -6.92 -2.51
N GLU A 259 18.98 -7.62 -3.45
CA GLU A 259 18.42 -7.07 -4.68
C GLU A 259 16.89 -6.87 -4.56
N PRO A 260 16.30 -5.91 -5.29
CA PRO A 260 14.84 -5.75 -5.30
C PRO A 260 14.19 -7.04 -5.79
N LEU A 261 13.17 -7.50 -5.07
CA LEU A 261 12.43 -8.67 -5.49
C LEU A 261 11.76 -8.40 -6.86
N PRO A 262 11.74 -9.39 -7.76
CA PRO A 262 10.99 -9.29 -9.00
C PRO A 262 9.52 -8.98 -8.70
N TYR A 263 8.89 -8.24 -9.61
CA TYR A 263 7.50 -7.83 -9.40
C TYR A 263 6.54 -9.00 -9.63
N VAL A 264 5.94 -9.52 -8.57
CA VAL A 264 4.96 -10.62 -8.65
C VAL A 264 3.55 -10.05 -8.83
N ILE A 265 2.83 -10.54 -9.85
CA ILE A 265 1.45 -10.12 -10.16
C ILE A 265 0.47 -10.76 -9.17
N GLY A 266 -0.45 -9.96 -8.63
CA GLY A 266 -1.57 -10.46 -7.82
C GLY A 266 -1.22 -10.69 -6.34
N GLN A 267 -0.26 -9.94 -5.81
CA GLN A 267 -0.18 -9.63 -4.37
C GLN A 267 -0.97 -8.35 -4.06
#